data_AF-A0A812R8R4-F1
#
_entry.id   AF-A0A812R8R4-F1
#
_cell.length_a   1.000
_cell.length_b   1.000
_cell.length_c   1.000
_cell.angle_alpha   90.00
_cell.angle_beta   90.00
_cell.angle_gamma   90.00
#
_symmetry.space_group_name_H-M   'P 1'
#
loop_
_entity.id
_entity.type
_entity.pdbx_description
1 polymer ?
#
loop_
_entity_poly.entity_id
_entity_poly.type
_entity_poly.pdbx_seq_one_letter_code
_entity_poly.pdbx_strand_id
1 'polypeptide(L)'
;MAATNDERQEESPPRSAKGTYHTPQLPRGTAAGSPRSPRFVGRKPAPDRAASAASVGSVGSAESTESTRDTLQDPDLDVGSMPGVPPPRSFQAPPGSKVKPKKILSPIHYYLSRSRKPFWGSEDLALTRPPRIYVDQKSVFREIASVTQLRRGDHCMITLNVLRCLSPWVDYLVSLMGSLELFHLYHHFVILDDVDHVDDFGVPRTAQDDIVNIMEYSNTVEGFVEEVRVKTFGAWCSLPKVFVETILNKAHCHRVPLADYGDMPHIFRMEEKLTQEQRERIVRDAVNLIDNQINYNILWANCEHTTNLVSGKQQYTSPEVHFCIWSIVRYALTVLGLATLHVVTMKCYSRYCLHYPFWALAAYYSCTALPVLAQILVQFGRMAHTVATSWRKSLISRSDVYHLLVKELCRAIFNGALAVGFLVWAPEMLKLADGRYPVRISVAIVFAYLASDAAFALLAQVATRILVQTRGHFWLIGGSDHTWEEEQLLKEEAKSKSKSKAD
;
A
#
# COMPACT_ATOMS: atom_id res chain seq x y z
N MET A 1 66.60 -5.71 -27.14
CA MET A 1 65.68 -4.56 -26.99
C MET A 1 64.26 -5.06 -27.17
N ALA A 2 63.29 -4.86 -26.30
CA ALA A 2 63.22 -4.85 -24.84
C ALA A 2 61.83 -5.43 -24.53
N ALA A 3 61.77 -6.38 -23.60
CA ALA A 3 60.56 -7.06 -23.17
C ALA A 3 59.89 -6.29 -22.02
N THR A 4 58.56 -6.35 -21.96
CA THR A 4 57.69 -6.19 -20.77
C THR A 4 56.44 -7.01 -21.12
N ASN A 5 56.14 -8.18 -20.53
CA ASN A 5 55.83 -8.56 -19.15
C ASN A 5 54.86 -7.58 -18.47
N ASP A 6 53.60 -7.98 -18.37
CA ASP A 6 52.71 -7.55 -17.30
C ASP A 6 51.84 -8.72 -16.82
N GLU A 7 51.96 -8.98 -15.53
CA GLU A 7 51.41 -10.08 -14.76
C GLU A 7 49.91 -9.89 -14.50
N ARG A 8 49.10 -10.93 -14.75
CA ARG A 8 47.77 -11.03 -14.15
C ARG A 8 47.91 -11.63 -12.76
N GLN A 9 47.70 -10.81 -11.73
CA GLN A 9 47.49 -11.27 -10.37
C GLN A 9 46.09 -11.89 -10.23
N GLU A 10 46.05 -13.16 -9.83
CA GLU A 10 44.85 -13.82 -9.32
C GLU A 10 44.58 -13.34 -7.88
N GLU A 11 43.55 -12.52 -7.69
CA GLU A 11 43.06 -12.19 -6.35
C GLU A 11 42.26 -13.36 -5.78
N SER A 12 42.76 -13.92 -4.67
CA SER A 12 42.09 -14.93 -3.87
C SER A 12 40.86 -14.36 -3.14
N PRO A 13 39.75 -15.11 -3.00
CA PRO A 13 38.57 -14.63 -2.29
C PRO A 13 38.80 -14.56 -0.78
N PRO A 14 38.23 -13.55 -0.08
CA PRO A 14 38.39 -13.42 1.37
C PRO A 14 37.63 -14.52 2.12
N ARG A 15 38.32 -15.14 3.08
CA ARG A 15 37.76 -16.10 4.05
C ARG A 15 36.61 -15.45 4.83
N SER A 16 35.40 -16.01 4.70
CA SER A 16 34.26 -15.61 5.52
C SER A 16 34.46 -16.04 6.97
N ALA A 17 34.54 -15.08 7.89
CA ALA A 17 34.44 -15.34 9.31
C ALA A 17 33.02 -15.83 9.66
N LYS A 18 32.91 -17.05 10.18
CA LYS A 18 31.67 -17.57 10.77
C LYS A 18 31.42 -16.84 12.09
N GLY A 19 30.62 -15.77 12.03
CA GLY A 19 30.02 -15.16 13.21
C GLY A 19 28.71 -15.88 13.55
N THR A 20 28.73 -16.74 14.56
CA THR A 20 27.53 -17.31 15.18
C THR A 20 26.83 -16.20 15.96
N TYR A 21 25.71 -15.71 15.45
CA TYR A 21 24.83 -14.80 16.21
C TYR A 21 23.58 -15.54 16.65
N HIS A 22 23.38 -15.54 17.97
CA HIS A 22 22.22 -16.08 18.66
C HIS A 22 20.95 -15.33 18.23
N THR A 23 19.99 -16.08 17.69
CA THR A 23 18.59 -15.66 17.58
C THR A 23 18.04 -15.37 18.97
N PRO A 24 17.34 -14.24 19.21
CA PRO A 24 16.62 -14.03 20.46
C PRO A 24 15.53 -15.09 20.59
N GLN A 25 15.64 -15.97 21.59
CA GLN A 25 14.54 -16.84 21.97
C GLN A 25 13.42 -15.97 22.54
N LEU A 26 12.24 -16.07 21.94
CA LEU A 26 11.00 -15.57 22.53
C LEU A 26 10.82 -16.16 23.94
N PRO A 27 10.38 -15.37 24.93
CA PRO A 27 10.23 -15.85 26.29
C PRO A 27 9.18 -16.97 26.34
N ARG A 28 9.62 -18.17 26.76
CA ARG A 28 8.74 -19.26 27.18
C ARG A 28 7.92 -18.76 28.38
N GLY A 29 6.66 -18.41 28.13
CA GLY A 29 5.68 -18.18 29.18
C GLY A 29 5.53 -19.46 30.01
N THR A 30 5.95 -19.39 31.26
CA THR A 30 5.70 -20.41 32.28
C THR A 30 4.21 -20.43 32.59
N ALA A 31 3.61 -21.61 32.43
CA ALA A 31 2.26 -21.91 32.86
C ALA A 31 2.14 -21.70 34.38
N ALA A 32 1.32 -20.73 34.79
CA ALA A 32 0.97 -20.52 36.18
C ALA A 32 -0.55 -20.41 36.33
N GLY A 33 -1.11 -21.40 37.00
CA GLY A 33 -2.25 -21.25 37.92
C GLY A 33 -3.59 -20.79 37.34
N SER A 34 -4.45 -21.76 37.01
CA SER A 34 -5.91 -21.56 37.03
C SER A 34 -6.39 -21.14 38.42
N PRO A 35 -7.14 -20.03 38.57
CA PRO A 35 -7.97 -19.81 39.74
C PRO A 35 -9.39 -20.34 39.48
N ARG A 36 -9.84 -21.09 40.48
CA ARG A 36 -11.16 -21.71 40.66
C ARG A 36 -12.33 -20.78 40.31
N SER A 37 -13.29 -21.31 39.56
CA SER A 37 -14.64 -20.76 39.38
C SER A 37 -15.39 -20.67 40.72
N PRO A 38 -16.09 -19.57 41.02
CA PRO A 38 -17.10 -19.58 42.06
C PRO A 38 -18.39 -20.19 41.53
N ARG A 39 -18.84 -21.26 42.19
CA ARG A 39 -20.21 -21.77 42.14
C ARG A 39 -21.16 -20.65 42.57
N PHE A 40 -22.10 -20.27 41.72
CA PHE A 40 -23.29 -19.54 42.15
C PHE A 40 -24.53 -20.41 41.99
N VAL A 41 -25.22 -20.57 43.12
CA VAL A 41 -26.42 -21.36 43.34
C VAL A 41 -27.63 -20.48 43.05
N GLY A 42 -28.55 -21.01 42.24
CA GLY A 42 -30.00 -20.90 42.41
C GLY A 42 -30.69 -19.54 42.30
N ARG A 43 -31.50 -19.37 41.26
CA ARG A 43 -32.92 -18.98 41.41
C ARG A 43 -33.69 -19.15 40.10
N LYS A 44 -34.72 -20.03 40.12
CA LYS A 44 -35.89 -19.95 39.22
C LYS A 44 -36.78 -18.79 39.69
N PRO A 45 -37.53 -18.17 38.78
CA PRO A 45 -38.98 -18.28 38.91
C PRO A 45 -39.71 -18.59 37.59
N ALA A 46 -41.00 -18.85 37.80
CA ALA A 46 -42.01 -19.57 37.05
C ALA A 46 -42.51 -18.93 35.72
N PRO A 47 -43.29 -19.67 34.92
CA PRO A 47 -43.90 -19.22 33.67
C PRO A 47 -45.32 -18.66 33.89
N ASP A 48 -45.78 -17.84 32.93
CA ASP A 48 -47.16 -17.48 32.57
C ASP A 48 -47.06 -16.15 31.79
N ARG A 49 -47.85 -15.76 30.79
CA ARG A 49 -49.06 -16.28 30.14
C ARG A 49 -49.32 -15.38 28.91
N ALA A 50 -50.15 -15.91 28.03
CA ALA A 50 -51.18 -15.21 27.24
C ALA A 50 -50.79 -14.53 25.92
N ALA A 51 -51.47 -15.04 24.90
CA ALA A 51 -51.70 -14.50 23.58
C ALA A 51 -52.56 -13.22 23.59
N SER A 52 -52.42 -12.41 22.54
CA SER A 52 -53.53 -11.65 21.96
C SER A 52 -53.23 -11.34 20.49
N ALA A 53 -54.24 -11.60 19.67
CA ALA A 53 -54.30 -11.41 18.22
C ALA A 53 -54.87 -10.05 17.83
N ALA A 54 -54.93 -9.82 16.51
CA ALA A 54 -55.80 -8.89 15.75
C ALA A 54 -55.31 -7.42 15.67
N SER A 55 -54.83 -6.94 14.52
CA SER A 55 -55.50 -6.54 13.25
C SER A 55 -56.10 -5.13 13.26
N VAL A 56 -55.48 -4.19 12.54
CA VAL A 56 -56.03 -3.00 11.83
C VAL A 56 -54.85 -2.50 10.96
N GLY A 57 -54.91 -2.07 9.71
CA GLY A 57 -55.95 -1.76 8.74
C GLY A 57 -55.25 -1.03 7.59
N SER A 58 -55.67 -1.28 6.34
CA SER A 58 -55.08 -0.74 5.12
C SER A 58 -55.38 0.75 4.90
N VAL A 59 -54.41 1.50 4.37
CA VAL A 59 -54.54 2.64 3.44
C VAL A 59 -53.18 2.68 2.71
N GLY A 60 -53.00 2.72 1.40
CA GLY A 60 -53.78 3.25 0.30
C GLY A 60 -52.79 4.03 -0.58
N SER A 61 -52.42 3.43 -1.71
CA SER A 61 -51.97 4.01 -2.98
C SER A 61 -50.96 5.18 -3.02
N ALA A 62 -49.81 4.94 -3.64
CA ALA A 62 -49.21 5.86 -4.60
C ALA A 62 -48.34 5.08 -5.59
N GLU A 63 -48.79 5.02 -6.85
CA GLU A 63 -48.01 4.58 -7.99
C GLU A 63 -46.83 5.54 -8.19
N SER A 64 -45.61 5.01 -8.11
CA SER A 64 -44.43 5.63 -8.70
C SER A 64 -43.81 4.62 -9.64
N THR A 65 -43.96 4.88 -10.94
CA THR A 65 -43.19 4.28 -12.02
C THR A 65 -41.71 4.56 -11.80
N GLU A 66 -41.03 3.63 -11.13
CA GLU A 66 -39.59 3.62 -11.00
C GLU A 66 -39.05 2.52 -11.92
N SER A 67 -38.30 2.96 -12.93
CA SER A 67 -37.62 2.16 -13.94
C SER A 67 -36.77 1.07 -13.28
N THR A 68 -37.30 -0.15 -13.23
CA THR A 68 -36.61 -1.37 -12.84
C THR A 68 -35.41 -1.60 -13.77
N ARG A 69 -34.23 -1.25 -13.27
CA ARG A 69 -32.97 -1.81 -13.75
C ARG A 69 -32.82 -3.19 -13.09
N ASP A 70 -33.63 -4.13 -13.55
CA ASP A 70 -33.52 -5.55 -13.21
C ASP A 70 -32.19 -6.07 -13.78
N THR A 71 -31.14 -5.87 -12.99
CA THR A 71 -29.93 -6.68 -13.12
C THR A 71 -30.30 -7.96 -12.40
N LEU A 72 -30.56 -9.02 -13.16
CA LEU A 72 -30.72 -10.39 -12.67
C LEU A 72 -29.59 -10.72 -11.68
N GLN A 73 -29.83 -10.50 -10.38
CA GLN A 73 -29.17 -11.26 -9.33
C GLN A 73 -29.96 -12.55 -9.26
N ASP A 74 -29.43 -13.58 -9.91
CA ASP A 74 -29.89 -14.95 -9.72
C ASP A 74 -29.68 -15.29 -8.23
N PRO A 75 -30.74 -15.34 -7.39
CA PRO A 75 -30.60 -15.42 -5.94
C PRO A 75 -30.03 -16.77 -5.47
N ASP A 76 -29.94 -17.75 -6.38
CA ASP A 76 -29.70 -19.15 -6.06
C ASP A 76 -28.38 -19.70 -6.61
N LEU A 77 -27.51 -18.86 -7.21
CA LEU A 77 -26.11 -19.26 -7.39
C LEU A 77 -25.45 -19.29 -6.01
N ASP A 78 -25.45 -20.46 -5.38
CA ASP A 78 -24.67 -20.72 -4.17
C ASP A 78 -23.17 -20.71 -4.55
N VAL A 79 -22.63 -19.50 -4.72
CA VAL A 79 -21.22 -19.25 -5.07
C VAL A 79 -20.27 -19.91 -4.06
N GLY A 80 -20.74 -20.18 -2.83
CA GLY A 80 -19.99 -20.92 -1.81
C GLY A 80 -19.84 -22.41 -2.07
N SER A 81 -20.53 -22.98 -3.07
CA SER A 81 -20.47 -24.39 -3.46
C SER A 81 -19.53 -24.67 -4.64
N MET A 82 -19.03 -23.62 -5.32
CA MET A 82 -18.10 -23.81 -6.43
C MET A 82 -16.74 -24.31 -5.91
N PRO A 83 -16.16 -25.37 -6.52
CA PRO A 83 -14.86 -25.91 -6.09
C PRO A 83 -13.80 -24.80 -6.07
N GLY A 84 -13.05 -24.72 -4.97
CA GLY A 84 -11.95 -23.77 -4.82
C GLY A 84 -12.34 -22.35 -4.40
N VAL A 85 -13.63 -22.02 -4.29
CA VAL A 85 -14.06 -20.69 -3.81
C VAL A 85 -13.95 -20.62 -2.29
N PRO A 86 -13.21 -19.64 -1.72
CA PRO A 86 -13.17 -19.49 -0.28
C PRO A 86 -14.57 -19.15 0.25
N PRO A 87 -14.98 -19.70 1.40
CA PRO A 87 -16.28 -19.37 1.97
C PRO A 87 -16.36 -17.86 2.31
N PRO A 88 -17.57 -17.26 2.23
CA PRO A 88 -17.77 -15.89 2.67
C PRO A 88 -17.29 -15.68 4.10
N ARG A 89 -16.64 -14.54 4.36
CA ARG A 89 -16.16 -14.24 5.72
C ARG A 89 -17.34 -14.00 6.65
N SER A 90 -17.22 -14.47 7.88
CA SER A 90 -18.17 -14.16 8.95
C SER A 90 -17.41 -13.95 10.25
N PHE A 91 -17.88 -13.00 11.06
CA PHE A 91 -17.29 -12.74 12.38
C PHE A 91 -17.97 -13.59 13.44
N GLN A 92 -17.22 -14.06 14.43
CA GLN A 92 -17.84 -14.71 15.59
C GLN A 92 -18.43 -13.64 16.52
N ALA A 93 -19.71 -13.79 16.85
CA ALA A 93 -20.35 -12.92 17.82
C ALA A 93 -19.79 -13.22 19.23
N PRO A 94 -19.52 -12.20 20.07
CA PRO A 94 -19.09 -12.41 21.44
C PRO A 94 -20.11 -13.27 22.21
N PRO A 95 -19.67 -14.09 23.18
CA PRO A 95 -20.57 -14.90 24.00
C PRO A 95 -21.70 -14.04 24.60
N GLY A 96 -22.95 -14.45 24.39
CA GLY A 96 -24.14 -13.74 24.86
C GLY A 96 -24.65 -12.62 23.94
N SER A 97 -23.94 -12.30 22.85
CA SER A 97 -24.44 -11.37 21.84
C SER A 97 -25.61 -11.97 21.06
N LYS A 98 -26.68 -11.18 20.87
CA LYS A 98 -27.82 -11.52 19.99
C LYS A 98 -27.59 -11.09 18.54
N VAL A 99 -26.46 -10.43 18.27
CA VAL A 99 -26.13 -9.92 16.93
C VAL A 99 -25.77 -11.09 16.02
N LYS A 100 -26.61 -11.36 15.02
CA LYS A 100 -26.28 -12.32 13.96
C LYS A 100 -25.22 -11.71 13.04
N PRO A 101 -24.04 -12.36 12.87
CA PRO A 101 -23.01 -11.90 11.94
C PRO A 101 -23.51 -12.00 10.50
N LYS A 102 -23.19 -11.00 9.68
CA LYS A 102 -23.43 -11.05 8.24
C LYS A 102 -22.31 -11.85 7.55
N LYS A 103 -22.67 -12.54 6.47
CA LYS A 103 -21.69 -13.08 5.51
C LYS A 103 -21.18 -11.92 4.65
N ILE A 104 -19.87 -11.81 4.50
CA ILE A 104 -19.21 -10.77 3.70
C ILE A 104 -18.57 -11.44 2.49
N LEU A 105 -19.00 -11.01 1.32
CA LEU A 105 -18.44 -11.44 0.04
C LEU A 105 -17.20 -10.58 -0.28
N SER A 106 -16.17 -11.21 -0.81
CA SER A 106 -14.98 -10.53 -1.33
C SER A 106 -15.00 -10.49 -2.87
N PRO A 107 -14.19 -9.62 -3.52
CA PRO A 107 -14.20 -9.45 -4.98
C PRO A 107 -14.14 -10.75 -5.79
N ILE A 108 -13.40 -11.77 -5.36
CA ILE A 108 -13.36 -13.09 -6.02
C ILE A 108 -14.76 -13.70 -6.27
N HIS A 109 -15.69 -13.54 -5.33
CA HIS A 109 -17.05 -14.09 -5.45
C HIS A 109 -17.79 -13.44 -6.63
N TYR A 110 -17.53 -12.16 -6.88
CA TYR A 110 -18.13 -11.41 -7.98
C TYR A 110 -17.47 -11.73 -9.33
N TYR A 111 -16.16 -11.97 -9.35
CA TYR A 111 -15.48 -12.40 -10.59
C TYR A 111 -15.95 -13.78 -11.03
N LEU A 112 -16.02 -14.74 -10.10
CA LEU A 112 -16.44 -16.11 -10.42
C LEU A 112 -17.92 -16.22 -10.81
N SER A 113 -18.78 -15.34 -10.28
CA SER A 113 -20.18 -15.23 -10.72
C SER A 113 -20.35 -14.42 -12.01
N ARG A 114 -19.26 -13.95 -12.65
CA ARG A 114 -19.27 -13.06 -13.83
C ARG A 114 -20.02 -11.74 -13.65
N SER A 115 -20.31 -11.36 -12.40
CA SER A 115 -20.95 -10.08 -12.08
C SER A 115 -19.96 -8.91 -12.09
N ARG A 116 -18.65 -9.21 -12.04
CA ARG A 116 -17.55 -8.25 -12.12
C ARG A 116 -16.46 -8.82 -13.04
N LYS A 117 -15.73 -7.96 -13.76
CA LYS A 117 -14.54 -8.34 -14.53
C LYS A 117 -13.32 -7.64 -13.91
N PRO A 118 -12.21 -8.34 -13.66
CA PRO A 118 -11.02 -7.71 -13.10
C PRO A 118 -10.30 -6.86 -14.16
N PHE A 119 -9.49 -5.90 -13.70
CA PHE A 119 -8.71 -4.97 -14.51
C PHE A 119 -7.27 -5.41 -14.75
N TRP A 120 -6.93 -6.68 -14.47
CA TRP A 120 -5.64 -7.23 -14.89
C TRP A 120 -5.42 -6.90 -16.37
N GLY A 121 -4.29 -6.26 -16.67
CA GLY A 121 -4.03 -5.80 -18.04
C GLY A 121 -4.16 -6.95 -19.02
N SER A 122 -4.78 -6.72 -20.18
CA SER A 122 -4.52 -7.60 -21.32
C SER A 122 -3.02 -7.56 -21.62
N GLU A 123 -2.44 -8.66 -22.09
CA GLU A 123 -1.01 -8.72 -22.43
C GLU A 123 -0.58 -7.53 -23.34
N ASP A 124 -1.50 -7.06 -24.20
CA ASP A 124 -1.32 -5.89 -25.06
C ASP A 124 -1.11 -4.56 -24.29
N LEU A 125 -1.75 -4.39 -23.12
CA LEU A 125 -1.62 -3.21 -22.27
C LEU A 125 -0.33 -3.23 -21.44
N ALA A 126 0.20 -4.42 -21.17
CA ALA A 126 1.46 -4.62 -20.45
C ALA A 126 2.67 -4.21 -21.31
N LEU A 127 2.64 -4.53 -22.60
CA LEU A 127 3.70 -4.22 -23.57
C LEU A 127 3.81 -2.72 -23.90
N THR A 128 2.75 -1.95 -23.68
CA THR A 128 2.69 -0.53 -24.06
C THR A 128 3.02 0.43 -22.92
N ARG A 129 3.09 -0.05 -21.68
CA ARG A 129 3.39 0.78 -20.51
C ARG A 129 4.86 0.65 -20.13
N PRO A 130 5.56 1.78 -19.94
CA PRO A 130 6.93 1.70 -19.47
C PRO A 130 6.96 1.05 -18.07
N PRO A 131 7.92 0.15 -17.80
CA PRO A 131 8.05 -0.48 -16.49
C PRO A 131 8.31 0.60 -15.44
N ARG A 132 7.45 0.68 -14.43
CA ARG A 132 7.62 1.67 -13.34
C ARG A 132 8.44 1.07 -12.23
N ILE A 133 9.47 1.82 -11.81
CA ILE A 133 10.32 1.45 -10.69
C ILE A 133 10.04 2.44 -9.55
N TYR A 134 9.57 1.87 -8.45
CA TYR A 134 9.43 2.56 -7.18
C TYR A 134 10.62 2.20 -6.29
N VAL A 135 11.18 3.17 -5.61
CA VAL A 135 12.29 2.95 -4.69
C VAL A 135 11.92 3.58 -3.36
N ASP A 136 11.89 2.76 -2.32
CA ASP A 136 11.79 3.28 -0.97
C ASP A 136 13.18 3.53 -0.39
N GLN A 137 13.25 3.81 0.91
CA GLN A 137 14.49 4.11 1.59
C GLN A 137 15.48 2.92 1.71
N LYS A 138 15.12 1.72 1.26
CA LYS A 138 15.84 0.46 1.49
C LYS A 138 15.75 -0.56 0.34
N SER A 139 14.64 -0.57 -0.38
CA SER A 139 14.23 -1.58 -1.33
C SER A 139 13.85 -0.94 -2.66
N VAL A 140 14.03 -1.71 -3.73
CA VAL A 140 13.59 -1.37 -5.07
C VAL A 140 12.42 -2.28 -5.41
N PHE A 141 11.36 -1.70 -5.94
CA PHE A 141 10.19 -2.41 -6.40
C PHE A 141 9.92 -2.07 -7.86
N ARG A 142 9.54 -3.08 -8.64
CA ARG A 142 9.19 -2.93 -10.04
C ARG A 142 7.74 -3.33 -10.25
N GLU A 143 7.00 -2.49 -10.96
CA GLU A 143 5.66 -2.84 -11.43
C GLU A 143 5.76 -4.06 -12.34
N ILE A 144 4.98 -5.10 -12.03
CA ILE A 144 4.93 -6.30 -12.87
C ILE A 144 4.11 -6.01 -14.13
N ALA A 145 4.58 -6.49 -15.27
CA ALA A 145 3.85 -6.33 -16.53
C ALA A 145 2.65 -7.30 -16.59
N SER A 146 2.83 -8.51 -16.07
CA SER A 146 1.80 -9.53 -15.95
C SER A 146 1.85 -10.22 -14.59
N VAL A 147 0.67 -10.56 -14.06
CA VAL A 147 0.55 -11.37 -12.82
C VAL A 147 1.17 -12.76 -12.97
N THR A 148 1.30 -13.28 -14.19
CA THR A 148 1.99 -14.57 -14.47
C THR A 148 3.49 -14.53 -14.22
N GLN A 149 4.08 -13.35 -13.98
CA GLN A 149 5.48 -13.21 -13.56
C GLN A 149 5.68 -13.45 -12.06
N LEU A 150 4.60 -13.49 -11.29
CA LEU A 150 4.67 -13.68 -9.85
C LEU A 150 4.98 -15.13 -9.52
N ARG A 151 5.88 -15.30 -8.57
CA ARG A 151 6.29 -16.60 -8.03
C ARG A 151 6.06 -16.63 -6.54
N ARG A 152 5.82 -17.82 -6.01
CA ARG A 152 5.69 -18.01 -4.58
C ARG A 152 6.92 -17.50 -3.83
N GLY A 153 6.68 -16.91 -2.67
CA GLY A 153 7.69 -16.22 -1.87
C GLY A 153 8.03 -14.81 -2.35
N ASP A 154 7.49 -14.33 -3.47
CA ASP A 154 7.64 -12.92 -3.87
C ASP A 154 6.99 -12.01 -2.82
N HIS A 155 7.72 -10.96 -2.43
CA HIS A 155 7.20 -9.86 -1.63
C HIS A 155 6.73 -8.76 -2.58
N CYS A 156 5.43 -8.51 -2.53
CA CYS A 156 4.76 -7.54 -3.37
C CYS A 156 4.17 -6.41 -2.53
N MET A 157 3.86 -5.33 -3.21
CA MET A 157 3.10 -4.24 -2.65
C MET A 157 2.13 -3.66 -3.67
N ILE A 158 1.08 -3.05 -3.16
CA ILE A 158 0.04 -2.40 -3.95
C ILE A 158 -0.39 -1.13 -3.25
N THR A 159 -0.89 -0.13 -3.96
CA THR A 159 -1.34 1.11 -3.31
C THR A 159 -2.38 0.81 -2.22
N LEU A 160 -2.18 1.36 -1.02
CA LEU A 160 -3.10 1.13 0.09
C LEU A 160 -4.44 1.83 -0.17
N ASN A 161 -5.49 1.05 -0.41
CA ASN A 161 -6.86 1.56 -0.47
C ASN A 161 -7.60 1.33 0.85
N VAL A 162 -7.79 2.38 1.65
CA VAL A 162 -8.57 2.28 2.90
C VAL A 162 -10.06 2.01 2.62
N LEU A 163 -10.54 2.39 1.43
CA LEU A 163 -11.91 2.17 0.96
C LEU A 163 -12.01 0.95 0.04
N ARG A 164 -11.11 -0.03 0.19
CA ARG A 164 -11.06 -1.22 -0.66
C ARG A 164 -12.40 -1.95 -0.69
N CYS A 165 -12.79 -2.42 -1.87
CA CYS A 165 -14.03 -3.15 -2.14
C CYS A 165 -15.33 -2.32 -2.05
N LEU A 166 -15.29 -1.02 -1.76
CA LEU A 166 -16.49 -0.18 -1.77
C LEU A 166 -17.06 -0.02 -3.19
N SER A 167 -16.14 0.19 -4.13
CA SER A 167 -16.32 0.06 -5.57
C SER A 167 -15.20 -0.09 -6.60
N PRO A 168 -15.45 -0.84 -7.69
CA PRO A 168 -14.48 -1.10 -8.74
C PRO A 168 -13.73 0.14 -9.22
N TRP A 169 -14.47 1.23 -9.41
CA TRP A 169 -13.92 2.50 -9.89
C TRP A 169 -13.06 3.21 -8.85
N VAL A 170 -13.39 3.09 -7.56
CA VAL A 170 -12.58 3.64 -6.46
C VAL A 170 -11.28 2.85 -6.32
N ASP A 171 -11.37 1.52 -6.36
CA ASP A 171 -10.21 0.63 -6.32
C ASP A 171 -9.26 0.94 -7.49
N TYR A 172 -9.80 1.03 -8.71
CA TYR A 172 -9.04 1.39 -9.91
C TYR A 172 -8.44 2.79 -9.81
N LEU A 173 -9.20 3.80 -9.37
CA LEU A 173 -8.71 5.17 -9.24
C LEU A 173 -7.57 5.27 -8.21
N VAL A 174 -7.69 4.61 -7.06
CA VAL A 174 -6.63 4.59 -6.04
C VAL A 174 -5.40 3.88 -6.57
N SER A 175 -5.57 2.74 -7.23
CA SER A 175 -4.47 2.02 -7.89
C SER A 175 -3.79 2.90 -8.95
N LEU A 176 -4.56 3.60 -9.78
CA LEU A 176 -4.04 4.53 -10.78
C LEU A 176 -3.26 5.67 -10.11
N MET A 177 -3.81 6.29 -9.07
CA MET A 177 -3.14 7.38 -8.34
C MET A 177 -1.82 6.92 -7.71
N GLY A 178 -1.77 5.73 -7.11
CA GLY A 178 -0.51 5.20 -6.59
C GLY A 178 0.48 4.79 -7.69
N SER A 179 -0.01 4.31 -8.84
CA SER A 179 0.83 4.07 -10.02
C SER A 179 1.43 5.36 -10.60
N LEU A 180 0.80 6.51 -10.34
CA LEU A 180 1.33 7.84 -10.66
C LEU A 180 2.20 8.41 -9.54
N GLU A 181 2.51 7.63 -8.50
CA GLU A 181 3.25 8.05 -7.29
C GLU A 181 2.60 9.21 -6.52
N LEU A 182 1.27 9.39 -6.65
CA LEU A 182 0.53 10.40 -5.87
C LEU A 182 0.21 9.94 -4.44
N PHE A 183 0.25 8.62 -4.22
CA PHE A 183 0.12 8.01 -2.90
C PHE A 183 1.41 7.27 -2.54
N HIS A 184 1.91 7.55 -1.34
CA HIS A 184 3.14 6.95 -0.78
C HIS A 184 2.84 5.92 0.31
N LEU A 185 1.64 5.36 0.30
CA LEU A 185 1.23 4.31 1.22
C LEU A 185 0.89 3.07 0.41
N TYR A 186 1.57 1.99 0.72
CA TYR A 186 1.45 0.71 0.06
C TYR A 186 1.08 -0.36 1.08
N HIS A 187 0.27 -1.29 0.62
CA HIS A 187 -0.06 -2.50 1.32
C HIS A 187 0.87 -3.61 0.85
N HIS A 188 1.62 -4.20 1.78
CA HIS A 188 2.58 -5.26 1.48
C HIS A 188 1.98 -6.65 1.72
N PHE A 189 2.31 -7.59 0.85
CA PHE A 189 1.88 -8.98 0.94
C PHE A 189 2.91 -9.94 0.36
N VAL A 190 2.77 -11.23 0.66
CA VAL A 190 3.63 -12.30 0.12
C VAL A 190 2.81 -13.25 -0.72
N ILE A 191 3.30 -13.59 -1.91
CA ILE A 191 2.69 -14.60 -2.78
C ILE A 191 2.91 -16.00 -2.17
N LEU A 192 1.84 -16.77 -1.98
CA LEU A 192 1.93 -18.13 -1.41
C LEU A 192 2.04 -19.20 -2.49
N ASP A 193 1.42 -18.98 -3.64
CA ASP A 193 1.30 -19.95 -4.73
C ASP A 193 1.89 -19.36 -6.03
N ASP A 194 2.50 -20.20 -6.86
CA ASP A 194 3.00 -19.74 -8.17
C ASP A 194 1.84 -19.40 -9.12
N VAL A 195 1.95 -18.28 -9.84
CA VAL A 195 0.98 -17.93 -10.88
C VAL A 195 1.42 -18.59 -12.19
N ASP A 196 0.63 -19.57 -12.64
CA ASP A 196 0.85 -20.28 -13.90
C ASP A 196 0.13 -19.58 -15.06
N HIS A 197 -1.17 -19.32 -14.90
CA HIS A 197 -1.99 -18.64 -15.90
C HIS A 197 -3.10 -17.80 -15.25
N VAL A 198 -3.85 -17.08 -16.08
CA VAL A 198 -5.07 -16.36 -15.69
C VAL A 198 -6.22 -16.96 -16.47
N ASP A 199 -7.27 -17.39 -15.78
CA ASP A 199 -8.43 -18.03 -16.41
C ASP A 199 -9.33 -17.04 -17.18
N ASP A 200 -10.38 -17.56 -17.85
CA ASP A 200 -11.34 -16.75 -18.61
C ASP A 200 -12.13 -15.74 -17.76
N PHE A 201 -12.17 -15.94 -16.44
CA PHE A 201 -12.80 -15.02 -15.49
C PHE A 201 -11.83 -13.92 -15.02
N GLY A 202 -10.57 -13.99 -15.44
CA GLY A 202 -9.51 -13.10 -15.00
C GLY A 202 -8.99 -13.45 -13.59
N VAL A 203 -9.13 -14.69 -13.14
CA VAL A 203 -8.62 -15.15 -11.84
C VAL A 203 -7.25 -15.81 -12.04
N PRO A 204 -6.19 -15.38 -11.32
CA PRO A 204 -4.89 -16.05 -11.36
C PRO A 204 -4.96 -17.48 -10.79
N ARG A 205 -4.42 -18.44 -11.54
CA ARG A 205 -4.45 -19.88 -11.26
C ARG A 205 -3.06 -20.48 -11.11
N THR A 206 -2.97 -21.52 -10.29
CA THR A 206 -1.80 -22.41 -10.23
C THR A 206 -1.81 -23.38 -11.40
N ALA A 207 -0.73 -24.15 -11.57
CA ALA A 207 -0.67 -25.22 -12.57
C ALA A 207 -1.70 -26.35 -12.32
N GLN A 208 -2.25 -26.44 -11.10
CA GLN A 208 -3.30 -27.38 -10.72
C GLN A 208 -4.72 -26.79 -10.86
N ASP A 209 -4.83 -25.58 -11.43
CA ASP A 209 -6.09 -24.83 -11.59
C ASP A 209 -6.70 -24.33 -10.26
N ASP A 210 -5.92 -24.35 -9.18
CA ASP A 210 -6.31 -23.75 -7.90
C ASP A 210 -6.18 -22.22 -7.94
N ILE A 211 -6.97 -21.52 -7.13
CA ILE A 211 -6.87 -20.06 -6.98
C ILE A 211 -5.55 -19.71 -6.30
N VAL A 212 -4.79 -18.79 -6.90
CA VAL A 212 -3.55 -18.28 -6.29
C VAL A 212 -3.87 -17.45 -5.06
N ASN A 213 -3.18 -17.76 -3.96
CA ASN A 213 -3.33 -17.04 -2.71
C ASN A 213 -2.11 -16.21 -2.34
N ILE A 214 -2.35 -15.22 -1.51
CA ILE A 214 -1.37 -14.38 -0.86
C ILE A 214 -1.56 -14.41 0.66
N MET A 215 -0.48 -14.13 1.39
CA MET A 215 -0.52 -13.80 2.81
C MET A 215 -0.55 -12.29 2.95
N GLU A 216 -1.52 -11.77 3.69
CA GLU A 216 -1.60 -10.35 4.00
C GLU A 216 -2.25 -10.03 5.34
N TYR A 217 -1.98 -8.80 5.81
CA TYR A 217 -2.75 -8.16 6.87
C TYR A 217 -3.80 -7.24 6.26
N SER A 218 -5.05 -7.67 6.18
CA SER A 218 -6.11 -6.81 5.66
C SER A 218 -7.41 -6.95 6.43
N ASN A 219 -8.27 -5.94 6.24
CA ASN A 219 -9.68 -5.98 6.60
C ASN A 219 -10.43 -5.18 5.53
N THR A 220 -11.61 -5.61 5.12
CA THR A 220 -12.44 -4.82 4.19
C THR A 220 -13.20 -3.75 4.98
N VAL A 221 -13.70 -2.70 4.32
CA VAL A 221 -14.54 -1.68 5.01
C VAL A 221 -15.77 -2.35 5.61
N GLU A 222 -16.43 -3.22 4.86
CA GLU A 222 -17.57 -4.00 5.34
C GLU A 222 -17.18 -4.91 6.51
N GLY A 223 -16.00 -5.55 6.42
CA GLY A 223 -15.41 -6.33 7.50
C GLY A 223 -15.23 -5.53 8.77
N PHE A 224 -14.62 -4.35 8.66
CA PHE A 224 -14.39 -3.45 9.77
C PHE A 224 -15.70 -2.95 10.39
N VAL A 225 -16.66 -2.52 9.58
CA VAL A 225 -17.96 -2.03 10.08
C VAL A 225 -18.71 -3.15 10.80
N GLU A 226 -18.71 -4.36 10.23
CA GLU A 226 -19.34 -5.51 10.85
C GLU A 226 -18.64 -5.91 12.16
N GLU A 227 -17.32 -5.91 12.19
CA GLU A 227 -16.52 -6.19 13.39
C GLU A 227 -16.82 -5.18 14.51
N VAL A 228 -16.84 -3.88 14.19
CA VAL A 228 -17.19 -2.82 15.14
C VAL A 228 -18.64 -2.99 15.63
N ARG A 229 -19.58 -3.28 14.74
CA ARG A 229 -21.00 -3.52 15.08
C ARG A 229 -21.14 -4.71 16.04
N VAL A 230 -20.42 -5.79 15.78
CA VAL A 230 -20.43 -7.01 16.58
C VAL A 230 -19.77 -6.78 17.95
N LYS A 231 -18.61 -6.11 18.00
CA LYS A 231 -17.86 -5.81 19.23
C LYS A 231 -18.56 -4.80 20.15
N THR A 232 -19.29 -3.84 19.58
CA THR A 232 -20.05 -2.86 20.37
C THR A 232 -21.33 -3.42 20.97
N PHE A 233 -21.72 -4.67 20.67
CA PHE A 233 -23.03 -5.23 21.00
C PHE A 233 -24.21 -4.35 20.52
N GLY A 234 -23.97 -3.48 19.52
CA GLY A 234 -24.93 -2.44 19.10
C GLY A 234 -25.04 -1.22 20.03
N ALA A 235 -24.20 -1.11 21.06
CA ALA A 235 -24.21 -0.01 22.02
C ALA A 235 -23.23 1.12 21.63
N TRP A 236 -23.79 2.27 21.24
CA TRP A 236 -23.05 3.47 20.80
C TRP A 236 -22.08 4.03 21.83
N CYS A 237 -22.35 3.88 23.13
CA CYS A 237 -21.48 4.38 24.20
C CYS A 237 -20.11 3.68 24.25
N SER A 238 -20.00 2.46 23.71
CA SER A 238 -18.73 1.72 23.64
C SER A 238 -17.91 2.04 22.37
N LEU A 239 -18.52 2.75 21.41
CA LEU A 239 -17.96 2.96 20.08
C LEU A 239 -16.57 3.62 20.09
N PRO A 240 -16.28 4.68 20.87
CA PRO A 240 -14.96 5.32 20.81
C PRO A 240 -13.83 4.39 21.24
N LYS A 241 -14.03 3.61 22.31
CA LYS A 241 -13.04 2.66 22.81
C LYS A 241 -12.82 1.53 21.80
N VAL A 242 -13.91 0.92 21.34
CA VAL A 242 -13.85 -0.16 20.34
C VAL A 242 -13.21 0.35 19.05
N PHE A 243 -13.52 1.56 18.62
CA PHE A 243 -12.94 2.15 17.41
C PHE A 243 -11.42 2.32 17.52
N VAL A 244 -10.91 2.83 18.65
CA VAL A 244 -9.47 2.96 18.88
C VAL A 244 -8.79 1.59 18.95
N GLU A 245 -9.34 0.64 19.70
CA GLU A 245 -8.82 -0.73 19.79
C GLU A 245 -8.79 -1.41 18.42
N THR A 246 -9.87 -1.27 17.64
CA THR A 246 -9.96 -1.85 16.31
C THR A 246 -9.06 -1.11 15.32
N ILE A 247 -8.82 0.20 15.39
CA ILE A 247 -7.87 0.86 14.48
C ILE A 247 -6.43 0.45 14.78
N LEU A 248 -6.07 0.35 16.06
CA LEU A 248 -4.70 0.03 16.45
C LEU A 248 -4.35 -1.45 16.23
N ASN A 249 -5.33 -2.35 16.18
CA ASN A 249 -5.16 -3.80 15.94
C ASN A 249 -6.02 -4.32 14.77
N LYS A 250 -6.19 -3.51 13.72
CA LYS A 250 -7.27 -3.64 12.72
C LYS A 250 -7.24 -4.89 11.84
N ALA A 251 -6.06 -5.40 11.58
CA ALA A 251 -5.88 -6.38 10.51
C ALA A 251 -5.52 -7.74 11.08
N HIS A 252 -6.10 -8.77 10.48
CA HIS A 252 -5.73 -10.16 10.73
C HIS A 252 -4.76 -10.62 9.65
N CYS A 253 -3.77 -11.42 10.03
CA CYS A 253 -2.97 -12.15 9.05
C CYS A 253 -3.77 -13.33 8.53
N HIS A 254 -4.01 -13.41 7.23
CA HIS A 254 -4.75 -14.53 6.66
C HIS A 254 -4.41 -14.76 5.20
N ARG A 255 -4.86 -15.90 4.69
CA ARG A 255 -4.79 -16.26 3.28
C ARG A 255 -5.90 -15.54 2.51
N VAL A 256 -5.55 -14.86 1.43
CA VAL A 256 -6.48 -14.12 0.56
C VAL A 256 -6.24 -14.51 -0.89
N PRO A 257 -7.29 -14.69 -1.71
CA PRO A 257 -7.12 -14.82 -3.16
C PRO A 257 -6.43 -13.59 -3.74
N LEU A 258 -5.40 -13.78 -4.57
CA LEU A 258 -4.77 -12.67 -5.29
C LEU A 258 -5.79 -11.90 -6.14
N ALA A 259 -6.79 -12.63 -6.66
CA ALA A 259 -7.92 -12.07 -7.40
C ALA A 259 -8.68 -10.98 -6.64
N ASP A 260 -8.65 -10.94 -5.29
CA ASP A 260 -9.30 -9.85 -4.53
C ASP A 260 -8.70 -8.47 -4.83
N TYR A 261 -7.54 -8.41 -5.49
CA TYR A 261 -6.89 -7.21 -5.99
C TYR A 261 -7.11 -6.99 -7.50
N GLY A 262 -8.04 -7.71 -8.12
CA GLY A 262 -8.32 -7.64 -9.56
C GLY A 262 -8.64 -6.25 -10.07
N ASP A 263 -9.17 -5.38 -9.23
CA ASP A 263 -9.48 -3.99 -9.60
C ASP A 263 -8.36 -3.00 -9.31
N MET A 264 -7.22 -3.49 -8.86
CA MET A 264 -6.02 -2.72 -8.58
C MET A 264 -4.85 -3.32 -9.38
N PRO A 265 -4.78 -3.10 -10.70
CA PRO A 265 -3.86 -3.84 -11.56
C PRO A 265 -2.37 -3.50 -11.35
N HIS A 266 -2.08 -2.42 -10.60
CA HIS A 266 -0.72 -1.92 -10.40
C HIS A 266 -0.05 -2.58 -9.19
N ILE A 267 0.44 -3.81 -9.38
CA ILE A 267 1.22 -4.55 -8.38
C ILE A 267 2.71 -4.28 -8.61
N PHE A 268 3.42 -4.01 -7.53
CA PHE A 268 4.86 -3.84 -7.53
C PHE A 268 5.51 -5.01 -6.79
N ARG A 269 6.45 -5.70 -7.45
CA ARG A 269 7.26 -6.77 -6.86
C ARG A 269 8.59 -6.22 -6.41
N MET A 270 9.06 -6.59 -5.23
CA MET A 270 10.39 -6.23 -4.76
C MET A 270 11.47 -6.94 -5.59
N GLU A 271 12.51 -6.21 -6.00
CA GLU A 271 13.64 -6.75 -6.75
C GLU A 271 14.64 -7.44 -5.81
N GLU A 272 14.65 -8.76 -5.81
CA GLU A 272 15.57 -9.58 -5.01
C GLU A 272 15.98 -10.86 -5.76
N LYS A 273 17.22 -11.30 -5.52
CA LYS A 273 17.72 -12.60 -5.99
C LYS A 273 17.39 -13.66 -4.95
N LEU A 274 16.20 -14.24 -5.06
CA LEU A 274 15.75 -15.31 -4.18
C LEU A 274 16.02 -16.67 -4.83
N THR A 275 16.73 -17.55 -4.13
CA THR A 275 16.82 -18.97 -4.51
C THR A 275 15.49 -19.68 -4.24
N GLN A 276 15.28 -20.85 -4.85
CA GLN A 276 14.07 -21.62 -4.60
C GLN A 276 13.92 -21.99 -3.12
N GLU A 277 15.02 -22.36 -2.45
CA GLU A 277 15.01 -22.70 -1.02
C GLU A 277 14.64 -21.50 -0.15
N GLN A 278 15.04 -20.29 -0.54
CA GLN A 278 14.64 -19.06 0.15
C GLN A 278 13.14 -18.82 -0.05
N ARG A 279 12.63 -18.95 -1.28
CA ARG A 279 11.18 -18.82 -1.57
C ARG A 279 10.35 -19.78 -0.73
N GLU A 280 10.75 -21.05 -0.68
CA GLU A 280 10.08 -22.07 0.12
C GLU A 280 10.10 -21.77 1.61
N ARG A 281 11.21 -21.21 2.12
CA ARG A 281 11.29 -20.77 3.51
C ARG A 281 10.34 -19.61 3.80
N ILE A 282 10.32 -18.60 2.93
CA ILE A 282 9.44 -17.43 3.06
C ILE A 282 7.98 -17.88 3.11
N VAL A 283 7.56 -18.77 2.20
CA VAL A 283 6.19 -19.30 2.18
C VAL A 283 5.88 -20.08 3.46
N ARG A 284 6.81 -20.93 3.92
CA ARG A 284 6.63 -21.66 5.19
C ARG A 284 6.46 -20.73 6.38
N ASP A 285 7.30 -19.69 6.47
CA ASP A 285 7.26 -18.72 7.55
C ASP A 285 5.98 -17.86 7.47
N ALA A 286 5.52 -17.53 6.26
CA ALA A 286 4.25 -16.85 6.03
C ALA A 286 3.04 -17.70 6.46
N VAL A 287 3.01 -18.99 6.10
CA VAL A 287 1.96 -19.92 6.56
C VAL A 287 1.99 -20.07 8.08
N ASN A 288 3.19 -20.23 8.67
CA ASN A 288 3.33 -20.31 10.12
C ASN A 288 2.83 -19.03 10.82
N LEU A 289 2.99 -17.86 10.20
CA LEU A 289 2.48 -16.59 10.74
C LEU A 289 0.95 -16.45 10.60
N ILE A 290 0.35 -17.03 9.56
CA ILE A 290 -1.11 -17.12 9.43
C ILE A 290 -1.67 -17.96 10.60
N ASP A 291 -1.01 -19.08 10.93
CA ASP A 291 -1.42 -19.97 12.01
C ASP A 291 -1.11 -19.38 13.40
N ASN A 292 -0.02 -18.63 13.53
CA ASN A 292 0.45 -18.02 14.78
C ASN A 292 0.45 -16.49 14.67
N GLN A 293 -0.74 -15.91 14.54
CA GLN A 293 -0.90 -14.49 14.26
C GLN A 293 -0.25 -13.59 15.30
N ILE A 294 0.46 -12.57 14.81
CA ILE A 294 0.96 -11.47 15.62
C ILE A 294 -0.09 -10.35 15.56
N ASN A 295 -0.28 -9.63 16.67
CA ASN A 295 -1.17 -8.48 16.67
C ASN A 295 -0.66 -7.41 15.70
N TYR A 296 -1.49 -7.05 14.73
CA TYR A 296 -1.20 -5.96 13.81
C TYR A 296 -1.08 -4.65 14.57
N ASN A 297 -0.14 -3.80 14.17
CA ASN A 297 -0.16 -2.39 14.56
C ASN A 297 0.38 -1.52 13.44
N ILE A 298 -0.37 -0.46 13.10
CA ILE A 298 -0.02 0.42 11.98
C ILE A 298 1.38 1.06 12.09
N LEU A 299 1.89 1.27 13.31
CA LEU A 299 3.18 1.93 13.56
C LEU A 299 4.35 0.96 13.79
N TRP A 300 4.13 -0.21 14.39
CA TRP A 300 5.26 -1.09 14.77
C TRP A 300 5.09 -2.55 14.39
N ALA A 301 3.94 -2.97 13.88
CA ALA A 301 3.68 -4.35 13.45
C ALA A 301 2.73 -4.36 12.24
N ASN A 302 3.02 -3.53 11.24
CA ASN A 302 2.17 -3.38 10.06
C ASN A 302 2.45 -4.48 9.02
N CYS A 303 1.83 -4.39 7.85
CA CYS A 303 2.00 -5.36 6.78
C CYS A 303 3.46 -5.42 6.29
N GLU A 304 4.16 -4.28 6.20
CA GLU A 304 5.57 -4.24 5.81
C GLU A 304 6.50 -4.92 6.83
N HIS A 305 6.28 -4.68 8.14
CA HIS A 305 7.04 -5.36 9.20
C HIS A 305 6.89 -6.87 9.12
N THR A 306 5.66 -7.32 8.85
CA THR A 306 5.34 -8.73 8.66
C THR A 306 6.06 -9.30 7.46
N THR A 307 5.97 -8.65 6.30
CA THR A 307 6.62 -9.14 5.08
C THR A 307 8.13 -9.21 5.28
N ASN A 308 8.73 -8.23 5.95
CA ASN A 308 10.16 -8.26 6.29
C ASN A 308 10.51 -9.40 7.25
N LEU A 309 9.65 -9.69 8.23
CA LEU A 309 9.82 -10.79 9.18
C LEU A 309 9.85 -12.15 8.46
N VAL A 310 8.87 -12.42 7.59
CA VAL A 310 8.77 -13.70 6.86
C VAL A 310 9.83 -13.82 5.76
N SER A 311 10.31 -12.70 5.20
CA SER A 311 11.46 -12.67 4.29
C SER A 311 12.80 -12.93 4.98
N GLY A 312 12.82 -13.16 6.30
CA GLY A 312 14.05 -13.39 7.07
C GLY A 312 14.96 -12.16 7.13
N LYS A 313 14.42 -10.97 6.86
CA LYS A 313 15.18 -9.73 6.95
C LYS A 313 15.34 -9.37 8.41
N GLN A 314 16.59 -9.13 8.83
CA GLN A 314 16.91 -8.76 10.21
C GLN A 314 16.29 -7.42 10.64
N GLN A 315 15.77 -6.63 9.70
CA GLN A 315 15.25 -5.29 9.97
C GLN A 315 13.74 -5.29 10.14
N TYR A 316 13.30 -5.11 11.39
CA TYR A 316 11.90 -4.94 11.76
C TYR A 316 11.50 -3.45 11.74
N THR A 317 11.77 -2.73 10.65
CA THR A 317 11.41 -1.30 10.53
C THR A 317 10.84 -0.99 9.15
N SER A 318 9.66 -0.37 9.14
CA SER A 318 8.94 0.12 7.96
C SER A 318 9.37 1.55 7.59
N PRO A 319 10.05 1.78 6.44
CA PRO A 319 10.21 3.09 5.80
C PRO A 319 8.94 3.95 5.81
N GLU A 320 7.76 3.36 5.59
CA GLU A 320 6.49 4.10 5.59
C GLU A 320 6.17 4.71 6.95
N VAL A 321 6.46 3.99 8.04
CA VAL A 321 6.25 4.51 9.41
C VAL A 321 7.18 5.69 9.67
N HIS A 322 8.45 5.60 9.26
CA HIS A 322 9.36 6.74 9.38
C HIS A 322 8.86 7.95 8.59
N PHE A 323 8.34 7.73 7.39
CA PHE A 323 7.73 8.79 6.58
C PHE A 323 6.49 9.40 7.24
N CYS A 324 5.61 8.57 7.81
CA CYS A 324 4.42 9.03 8.52
C CYS A 324 4.77 9.86 9.76
N ILE A 325 5.67 9.35 10.62
CA ILE A 325 6.13 10.06 11.82
C ILE A 325 6.77 11.39 11.45
N TRP A 326 7.67 11.39 10.45
CA TRP A 326 8.30 12.62 9.99
C TRP A 326 7.28 13.63 9.43
N SER A 327 6.28 13.15 8.68
CA SER A 327 5.19 13.99 8.19
C SER A 327 4.41 14.63 9.33
N ILE A 328 4.07 13.88 10.38
CA ILE A 328 3.40 14.40 11.59
C ILE A 328 4.25 15.48 12.25
N VAL A 329 5.55 15.22 12.46
CA VAL A 329 6.48 16.20 13.05
C VAL A 329 6.54 17.47 12.19
N ARG A 330 6.67 17.33 10.87
CA ARG A 330 6.69 18.47 9.94
C ARG A 330 5.38 19.28 10.01
N TYR A 331 4.23 18.63 10.06
CA TYR A 331 2.95 19.33 10.20
C TYR A 331 2.86 20.08 11.54
N ALA A 332 3.30 19.47 12.64
CA ALA A 332 3.34 20.12 13.95
C ALA A 332 4.27 21.35 13.95
N LEU A 333 5.48 21.22 13.37
CA LEU A 333 6.40 22.34 13.18
C LEU A 333 5.79 23.43 12.28
N THR A 334 5.08 23.04 11.23
CA THR A 334 4.43 24.01 10.33
C THR A 334 3.35 24.81 11.05
N VAL A 335 2.54 24.15 11.90
CA VAL A 335 1.54 24.83 12.75
C VAL A 335 2.22 25.80 13.73
N LEU A 336 3.34 25.39 14.34
CA LEU A 336 4.13 26.29 15.19
C LEU A 336 4.68 27.49 14.40
N GLY A 337 5.15 27.27 13.17
CA GLY A 337 5.57 28.33 12.26
C GLY A 337 4.43 29.28 11.90
N LEU A 338 3.20 28.77 11.68
CA LEU A 338 2.04 29.63 11.47
C LEU A 338 1.75 30.54 12.66
N ALA A 339 1.98 30.06 13.89
CA ALA A 339 1.84 30.87 15.09
C ALA A 339 2.88 32.01 15.15
N THR A 340 4.14 31.74 14.76
CA THR A 340 5.17 32.80 14.69
C THR A 340 4.92 33.79 13.55
N LEU A 341 4.40 33.31 12.41
CA LEU A 341 3.96 34.14 11.29
C LEU A 341 2.78 35.05 11.69
N HIS A 342 1.88 34.57 12.53
CA HIS A 342 0.81 35.40 13.10
C HIS A 342 1.37 36.55 13.94
N VAL A 343 2.44 36.34 14.72
CA VAL A 343 3.12 37.41 15.45
C VAL A 343 3.72 38.44 14.49
N VAL A 344 4.34 38.00 13.39
CA VAL A 344 4.90 38.89 12.36
C VAL A 344 3.80 39.76 11.73
N THR A 345 2.66 39.16 11.39
CA THR A 345 1.55 39.88 10.78
C THR A 345 0.90 40.85 11.76
N MET A 346 0.44 40.39 12.93
CA MET A 346 -0.25 41.25 13.91
C MET A 346 0.60 42.43 14.40
N LYS A 347 1.89 42.23 14.63
CA LYS A 347 2.78 43.31 15.09
C LYS A 347 3.20 44.27 13.98
N CYS A 348 2.94 43.95 12.71
CA CYS A 348 3.25 44.82 11.58
C CYS A 348 1.99 45.45 10.92
N TYR A 349 0.78 45.20 11.43
CA TYR A 349 -0.43 45.90 10.96
C TYR A 349 -0.66 47.27 11.62
N SER A 350 0.16 47.65 12.61
CA SER A 350 0.20 49.04 13.08
C SER A 350 1.01 49.87 12.09
N ARG A 351 0.47 50.99 11.60
CA ARG A 351 1.03 51.94 10.61
C ARG A 351 2.48 52.41 10.84
N TYR A 352 3.13 51.97 11.89
CA TYR A 352 4.52 52.23 12.25
C TYR A 352 5.22 50.90 12.59
N CYS A 353 5.55 50.07 11.60
CA CYS A 353 6.42 48.89 11.79
C CYS A 353 7.85 49.36 12.09
N LEU A 354 8.17 49.67 13.35
CA LEU A 354 9.50 50.16 13.69
C LEU A 354 10.57 49.06 13.66
N HIS A 355 10.23 47.78 13.85
CA HIS A 355 11.14 46.67 13.56
C HIS A 355 10.37 45.38 13.30
N TYR A 356 10.64 44.70 12.17
CA TYR A 356 10.27 43.29 12.03
C TYR A 356 10.88 42.53 13.19
N PRO A 357 10.11 41.73 13.96
CA PRO A 357 10.70 40.81 14.92
C PRO A 357 11.48 39.76 14.12
N PHE A 358 12.75 40.05 13.84
CA PHE A 358 13.65 39.17 13.08
C PHE A 358 13.63 37.74 13.64
N TRP A 359 13.55 37.62 14.97
CA TRP A 359 13.41 36.35 15.66
C TRP A 359 12.15 35.56 15.25
N ALA A 360 11.00 36.22 15.02
CA ALA A 360 9.75 35.54 14.68
C ALA A 360 9.77 35.06 13.22
N LEU A 361 10.38 35.84 12.34
CA LEU A 361 10.61 35.45 10.95
C LEU A 361 11.62 34.31 10.84
N ALA A 362 12.72 34.38 11.59
CA ALA A 362 13.68 33.29 11.71
C ALA A 362 13.01 32.02 12.25
N ALA A 363 12.22 32.12 13.31
CA ALA A 363 11.47 31.00 13.87
C ALA A 363 10.47 30.41 12.87
N TYR A 364 9.76 31.25 12.09
CA TYR A 364 8.90 30.79 11.01
C TYR A 364 9.66 29.93 10.00
N TYR A 365 10.78 30.43 9.45
CA TYR A 365 11.57 29.67 8.47
C TYR A 365 12.20 28.41 9.05
N SER A 366 12.69 28.45 10.30
CA SER A 366 13.21 27.28 11.00
C SER A 366 12.15 26.19 11.23
N CYS A 367 10.88 26.57 11.37
CA CYS A 367 9.78 25.63 11.59
C CYS A 367 9.07 25.17 10.31
N THR A 368 9.28 25.86 9.17
CA THR A 368 8.56 25.58 7.91
C THR A 368 9.51 25.19 6.77
N ALA A 369 10.29 26.15 6.28
CA ALA A 369 11.16 25.98 5.13
C ALA A 369 12.33 25.01 5.40
N LEU A 370 13.00 25.14 6.56
CA LEU A 370 14.17 24.33 6.87
C LEU A 370 13.84 22.83 7.01
N PRO A 371 12.76 22.40 7.70
CA PRO A 371 12.37 20.98 7.75
C PRO A 371 12.03 20.41 6.37
N VAL A 372 11.40 21.20 5.50
CA VAL A 372 11.10 20.78 4.12
C VAL A 372 12.40 20.59 3.32
N LEU A 373 13.33 21.54 3.40
CA LEU A 373 14.63 21.44 2.73
C LEU A 373 15.44 20.24 3.24
N ALA A 374 15.50 20.05 4.55
CA ALA A 374 16.18 18.92 5.17
C ALA A 374 15.55 17.59 4.74
N GLN A 375 14.22 17.50 4.69
CA GLN A 375 13.51 16.32 4.19
C GLN A 375 13.92 15.99 2.75
N ILE A 376 13.93 16.98 1.86
CA ILE A 376 14.30 16.78 0.45
C ILE A 376 15.73 16.26 0.32
N LEU A 377 16.68 16.89 1.02
CA LEU A 377 18.09 16.48 1.00
C LEU A 377 18.31 15.06 1.54
N VAL A 378 17.67 14.75 2.68
CA VAL A 378 17.77 13.42 3.31
C VAL A 378 17.11 12.36 2.43
N GLN A 379 15.93 12.64 1.86
CA GLN A 379 15.25 11.70 0.96
C GLN A 379 16.10 11.41 -0.28
N PHE A 380 16.63 12.45 -0.94
CA PHE A 380 17.50 12.28 -2.09
C PHE A 380 18.77 11.50 -1.74
N GLY A 381 19.43 11.82 -0.62
CA GLY A 381 20.63 11.11 -0.18
C GLY A 381 20.37 9.62 0.11
N ARG A 382 19.25 9.30 0.77
CA ARG A 382 18.85 7.91 1.05
C ARG A 382 18.49 7.16 -0.23
N MET A 383 17.72 7.78 -1.11
CA MET A 383 17.41 7.24 -2.44
C MET A 383 18.69 6.93 -3.22
N ALA A 384 19.62 7.88 -3.31
CA ALA A 384 20.88 7.69 -4.03
C ALA A 384 21.70 6.53 -3.44
N HIS A 385 21.72 6.40 -2.11
CA HIS A 385 22.36 5.29 -1.44
C HIS A 385 21.68 3.94 -1.75
N THR A 386 20.34 3.88 -1.73
CA THR A 386 19.57 2.68 -2.08
C THR A 386 19.84 2.27 -3.52
N VAL A 387 19.73 3.20 -4.48
CA VAL A 387 20.01 2.95 -5.90
C VAL A 387 21.44 2.45 -6.11
N ALA A 388 22.44 3.11 -5.51
CA ALA A 388 23.83 2.67 -5.61
C ALA A 388 24.05 1.27 -5.01
N THR A 389 23.38 0.96 -3.91
CA THR A 389 23.46 -0.36 -3.25
C THR A 389 22.80 -1.44 -4.09
N SER A 390 21.62 -1.17 -4.66
CA SER A 390 20.90 -2.07 -5.53
C SER A 390 21.65 -2.34 -6.83
N TRP A 391 22.32 -1.32 -7.39
CA TRP A 391 23.20 -1.50 -8.54
C TRP A 391 24.40 -2.39 -8.22
N ARG A 392 25.07 -2.19 -7.08
CA ARG A 392 26.19 -3.04 -6.64
C ARG A 392 25.80 -4.51 -6.43
N LYS A 393 24.53 -4.77 -6.10
CA LYS A 393 23.95 -6.13 -5.98
C LYS A 393 23.47 -6.69 -7.32
N SER A 394 23.59 -5.91 -8.40
CA SER A 394 23.05 -6.20 -9.73
C SER A 394 21.55 -6.54 -9.68
N LEU A 395 20.78 -5.78 -8.90
CA LEU A 395 19.31 -5.85 -8.85
C LEU A 395 18.67 -4.91 -9.86
N ILE A 396 19.37 -3.86 -10.24
CA ILE A 396 18.96 -2.87 -11.23
C ILE A 396 20.07 -2.64 -12.23
N SER A 397 19.69 -2.23 -13.44
CA SER A 397 20.62 -1.94 -14.52
C SER A 397 21.24 -0.55 -14.38
N ARG A 398 22.29 -0.29 -15.18
CA ARG A 398 22.90 1.04 -15.25
C ARG A 398 21.92 2.10 -15.76
N SER A 399 21.03 1.74 -16.68
CA SER A 399 19.97 2.63 -17.18
C SER A 399 19.01 3.02 -16.05
N ASP A 400 18.55 2.03 -15.28
CA ASP A 400 17.67 2.24 -14.12
C ASP A 400 18.31 3.20 -13.10
N VAL A 401 19.61 3.07 -12.84
CA VAL A 401 20.35 3.97 -11.95
C VAL A 401 20.26 5.42 -12.42
N TYR A 402 20.58 5.69 -13.69
CA TYR A 402 20.50 7.04 -14.22
C TYR A 402 19.08 7.57 -14.21
N HIS A 403 18.09 6.77 -14.62
CA HIS A 403 16.70 7.14 -14.57
C HIS A 403 16.26 7.58 -13.17
N LEU A 404 16.47 6.72 -12.17
CA LEU A 404 16.02 6.94 -10.81
C LEU A 404 16.72 8.16 -10.18
N LEU A 405 18.03 8.28 -10.36
CA LEU A 405 18.78 9.43 -9.84
C LEU A 405 18.38 10.74 -10.49
N VAL A 406 18.18 10.76 -11.81
CA VAL A 406 17.74 11.96 -12.54
C VAL A 406 16.31 12.32 -12.16
N LYS A 407 15.39 11.34 -12.12
CA LYS A 407 13.99 11.54 -11.69
C LYS A 407 13.94 12.17 -10.31
N GLU A 408 14.66 11.60 -9.35
CA GLU A 408 14.63 12.05 -7.95
C GLU A 408 15.41 13.34 -7.73
N LEU A 409 16.47 13.60 -8.50
CA LEU A 409 17.12 14.91 -8.50
C LEU A 409 16.19 16.00 -9.04
N CYS A 410 15.51 15.74 -10.17
CA CYS A 410 14.52 16.65 -10.72
C CYS A 410 13.37 16.89 -9.74
N ARG A 411 12.89 15.83 -9.07
CA ARG A 411 11.89 15.92 -8.00
C ARG A 411 12.37 16.81 -6.85
N ALA A 412 13.59 16.59 -6.37
CA ALA A 412 14.18 17.36 -5.29
C ALA A 412 14.32 18.84 -5.66
N ILE A 413 14.78 19.15 -6.87
CA ILE A 413 14.90 20.53 -7.36
C ILE A 413 13.52 21.17 -7.50
N PHE A 414 12.57 20.50 -8.14
CA PHE A 414 11.22 21.02 -8.37
C PHE A 414 10.47 21.25 -7.06
N ASN A 415 10.44 20.23 -6.19
CA ASN A 415 9.79 20.31 -4.89
C ASN A 415 10.48 21.30 -3.96
N GLY A 416 11.82 21.37 -4.00
CA GLY A 416 12.58 22.36 -3.28
C GLY A 416 12.21 23.77 -3.73
N ALA A 417 12.29 24.04 -5.02
CA ALA A 417 12.00 25.36 -5.58
C ALA A 417 10.56 25.81 -5.30
N LEU A 418 9.57 24.97 -5.57
CA LEU A 418 8.15 25.33 -5.39
C LEU A 418 7.74 25.39 -3.91
N ALA A 419 7.99 24.33 -3.13
CA ALA A 419 7.54 24.29 -1.75
C ALA A 419 8.32 25.28 -0.88
N VAL A 420 9.65 25.30 -0.95
CA VAL A 420 10.46 26.24 -0.18
C VAL A 420 10.25 27.67 -0.67
N GLY A 421 10.18 27.89 -1.99
CA GLY A 421 9.88 29.20 -2.56
C GLY A 421 8.54 29.75 -2.08
N PHE A 422 7.49 28.93 -2.07
CA PHE A 422 6.19 29.31 -1.53
C PHE A 422 6.27 29.66 -0.03
N LEU A 423 6.93 28.81 0.77
CA LEU A 423 7.09 29.05 2.21
C LEU A 423 7.88 30.33 2.50
N VAL A 424 8.91 30.62 1.71
CA VAL A 424 9.71 31.86 1.81
C VAL A 424 8.90 33.09 1.44
N TRP A 425 8.02 32.98 0.43
CA TRP A 425 7.22 34.11 -0.05
C TRP A 425 5.95 34.37 0.77
N ALA A 426 5.46 33.39 1.53
CA ALA A 426 4.19 33.47 2.26
C ALA A 426 4.07 34.69 3.22
N PRO A 427 5.11 35.14 3.94
CA PRO A 427 5.03 36.37 4.74
C PRO A 427 4.72 37.62 3.89
N GLU A 428 5.29 37.74 2.69
CA GLU A 428 5.00 38.85 1.78
C GLU A 428 3.59 38.72 1.19
N MET A 429 3.14 37.51 0.87
CA MET A 429 1.76 37.29 0.41
C MET A 429 0.73 37.76 1.43
N LEU A 430 0.97 37.51 2.73
CA LEU A 430 0.09 37.95 3.80
C LEU A 430 0.04 39.48 3.96
N LYS A 431 1.16 40.17 3.68
CA LYS A 431 1.22 41.64 3.67
C LYS A 431 0.49 42.20 2.46
N LEU A 432 0.78 41.69 1.26
CA LEU A 432 0.13 42.11 0.01
C LEU A 432 -1.38 41.86 0.04
N ALA A 433 -1.81 40.78 0.70
CA ALA A 433 -3.22 40.47 0.87
C ALA A 433 -3.93 41.37 1.89
N ASP A 434 -3.23 42.24 2.62
CA ASP A 434 -3.80 43.15 3.62
C ASP A 434 -4.74 42.41 4.61
N GLY A 435 -4.38 41.17 4.97
CA GLY A 435 -5.14 40.35 5.90
C GLY A 435 -6.45 39.78 5.35
N ARG A 436 -6.73 39.89 4.04
CA ARG A 436 -8.00 39.43 3.43
C ARG A 436 -8.11 37.91 3.31
N TYR A 437 -6.98 37.18 3.25
CA TYR A 437 -6.97 35.72 3.01
C TYR A 437 -6.06 34.89 3.94
N PRO A 438 -5.99 35.16 5.26
CA PRO A 438 -5.04 34.50 6.16
C PRO A 438 -5.27 32.99 6.21
N VAL A 439 -6.53 32.55 6.34
CA VAL A 439 -6.87 31.12 6.42
C VAL A 439 -6.45 30.37 5.16
N ARG A 440 -6.71 30.92 3.96
CA ARG A 440 -6.35 30.27 2.69
C ARG A 440 -4.84 30.13 2.54
N ILE A 441 -4.08 31.16 2.89
CA ILE A 441 -2.62 31.13 2.86
C ILE A 441 -2.07 30.15 3.90
N SER A 442 -2.63 30.11 5.12
CA SER A 442 -2.24 29.13 6.14
C SER A 442 -2.48 27.69 5.70
N VAL A 443 -3.63 27.40 5.08
CA VAL A 443 -3.90 26.08 4.49
C VAL A 443 -2.89 25.77 3.38
N ALA A 444 -2.62 26.71 2.49
CA ALA A 444 -1.62 26.54 1.44
C ALA A 444 -0.21 26.27 1.99
N ILE A 445 0.21 26.93 3.08
CA ILE A 445 1.49 26.70 3.78
C ILE A 445 1.56 25.25 4.27
N VAL A 446 0.50 24.74 4.91
CA VAL A 446 0.44 23.38 5.45
C VAL A 446 0.60 22.33 4.33
N PHE A 447 -0.05 22.57 3.18
CA PHE A 447 -0.08 21.63 2.07
C PHE A 447 0.96 21.90 0.97
N ALA A 448 1.81 22.93 1.10
CA ALA A 448 2.73 23.36 0.05
C ALA A 448 3.62 22.22 -0.48
N TYR A 449 4.22 21.43 0.43
CA TYR A 449 5.04 20.29 0.04
C TYR A 449 4.25 19.20 -0.68
N LEU A 450 3.08 18.81 -0.14
CA LEU A 450 2.25 17.75 -0.73
C LEU A 450 1.74 18.15 -2.12
N ALA A 451 1.29 19.40 -2.27
CA ALA A 451 0.82 19.94 -3.54
C ALA A 451 1.94 20.00 -4.58
N SER A 452 3.14 20.43 -4.18
CA SER A 452 4.31 20.44 -5.05
C SER A 452 4.69 19.02 -5.50
N ASP A 453 4.70 18.08 -4.57
CA ASP A 453 5.06 16.69 -4.85
C ASP A 453 4.07 16.03 -5.81
N ALA A 454 2.76 16.22 -5.58
CA ALA A 454 1.72 15.77 -6.48
C ALA A 454 1.82 16.42 -7.87
N ALA A 455 2.13 17.73 -7.93
CA ALA A 455 2.33 18.43 -9.19
C ALA A 455 3.53 17.87 -9.97
N PHE A 456 4.66 17.62 -9.30
CA PHE A 456 5.82 16.97 -9.92
C PHE A 456 5.47 15.60 -10.48
N ALA A 457 4.84 14.75 -9.65
CA ALA A 457 4.47 13.40 -10.02
C ALA A 457 3.55 13.39 -11.26
N LEU A 458 2.52 14.25 -11.28
CA LEU A 458 1.65 14.42 -12.46
C LEU A 458 2.42 14.87 -13.70
N LEU A 459 3.27 15.90 -13.58
CA LEU A 459 4.05 16.43 -14.71
C LEU A 459 5.05 15.41 -15.23
N ALA A 460 5.75 14.69 -14.36
CA ALA A 460 6.71 13.65 -14.72
C ALA A 460 6.03 12.51 -15.47
N GLN A 461 4.83 12.11 -15.04
CA GLN A 461 4.04 11.07 -15.70
C GLN A 461 3.51 11.52 -17.06
N VAL A 462 2.99 12.75 -17.17
CA VAL A 462 2.55 13.33 -18.45
C VAL A 462 3.73 13.44 -19.41
N ALA A 463 4.87 13.96 -18.96
CA ALA A 463 6.08 14.07 -19.76
C ALA A 463 6.57 12.69 -20.23
N THR A 464 6.61 11.71 -19.34
CA THR A 464 6.96 10.33 -19.66
C THR A 464 6.07 9.75 -20.75
N ARG A 465 4.74 9.89 -20.62
CA ARG A 465 3.78 9.39 -21.61
C ARG A 465 3.94 10.05 -22.96
N ILE A 466 4.09 11.38 -23.00
CA ILE A 466 4.32 12.13 -24.23
C ILE A 466 5.61 11.66 -24.90
N LEU A 467 6.69 11.47 -24.12
CA LEU A 467 7.97 11.02 -24.64
C LEU A 467 7.90 9.60 -25.20
N VAL A 468 7.24 8.67 -24.51
CA VAL A 468 7.03 7.31 -24.99
C VAL A 468 6.18 7.31 -26.28
N GLN A 469 5.08 8.07 -26.32
CA GLN A 469 4.20 8.14 -27.50
C GLN A 469 4.89 8.78 -28.71
N THR A 470 5.70 9.83 -28.51
CA THR A 470 6.31 10.58 -29.62
C THR A 470 7.64 10.01 -30.08
N ARG A 471 8.39 9.34 -29.21
CA ARG A 471 9.74 8.82 -29.51
C ARG A 471 9.79 7.29 -29.57
N GLY A 472 8.69 6.59 -29.30
CA GLY A 472 8.58 5.13 -29.28
C GLY A 472 9.28 4.49 -28.08
N HIS A 473 10.52 4.91 -27.80
CA HIS A 473 11.31 4.49 -26.65
C HIS A 473 12.08 5.70 -26.12
N PHE A 474 11.82 6.07 -24.87
CA PHE A 474 12.65 7.04 -24.18
C PHE A 474 13.72 6.29 -23.38
N TRP A 475 14.99 6.53 -23.71
CA TRP A 475 16.17 5.83 -23.18
C TRP A 475 16.31 5.91 -21.66
N LEU A 476 15.61 6.83 -21.01
CA LEU A 476 15.57 6.93 -19.55
C LEU A 476 14.46 6.08 -18.93
N ILE A 477 13.54 5.48 -19.69
CA ILE A 477 12.34 4.83 -19.15
C ILE A 477 12.13 3.41 -19.72
N GLY A 478 12.99 2.98 -20.65
CA GLY A 478 13.08 1.59 -21.07
C GLY A 478 14.01 0.83 -20.13
N GLY A 479 13.50 -0.29 -19.60
CA GLY A 479 14.31 -1.27 -18.90
C GLY A 479 15.56 -1.64 -19.70
N SER A 480 16.55 -2.13 -18.97
CA SER A 480 17.78 -2.77 -19.42
C SER A 480 17.73 -3.45 -20.80
N ASP A 481 18.90 -3.66 -21.40
CA ASP A 481 19.10 -4.59 -22.52
C ASP A 481 18.43 -5.97 -22.33
N HIS A 482 18.13 -6.40 -21.08
CA HIS A 482 17.29 -7.57 -20.81
C HIS A 482 15.85 -7.47 -21.31
N THR A 483 15.22 -6.30 -21.36
CA THR A 483 13.91 -6.19 -22.04
C THR A 483 14.05 -6.33 -23.55
N TRP A 484 15.19 -5.97 -24.14
CA TRP A 484 15.43 -6.23 -25.55
C TRP A 484 15.72 -7.71 -25.82
N GLU A 485 16.55 -8.35 -25.00
CA GLU A 485 16.82 -9.79 -25.10
C GLU A 485 15.58 -10.63 -24.75
N GLU A 486 14.82 -10.29 -23.71
CA GLU A 486 13.55 -10.95 -23.38
C GLU A 486 12.49 -10.65 -24.44
N GLU A 487 12.38 -9.44 -24.98
CA GLU A 487 11.45 -9.15 -26.07
C GLU A 487 11.87 -9.87 -27.37
N GLN A 488 13.17 -10.02 -27.63
CA GLN A 488 13.69 -10.84 -28.73
C GLN A 488 13.37 -12.32 -28.51
N LEU A 489 13.64 -12.86 -27.31
CA LEU A 489 13.33 -14.24 -26.94
C LEU A 489 11.82 -14.51 -27.02
N LEU A 490 10.98 -13.61 -26.51
CA LEU A 490 9.52 -13.72 -26.60
C LEU A 490 9.03 -13.63 -28.05
N LYS A 491 9.64 -12.77 -28.88
CA LYS A 491 9.34 -12.71 -30.32
C LYS A 491 9.79 -13.98 -31.05
N GLU A 492 10.90 -14.58 -30.65
CA GLU A 492 11.41 -15.84 -31.20
C GLU A 492 10.54 -17.02 -30.78
N GLU A 493 10.12 -17.10 -29.52
CA GLU A 493 9.18 -18.09 -29.00
C GLU A 493 7.78 -17.96 -29.63
N ALA A 494 7.29 -16.74 -29.81
CA ALA A 494 6.02 -16.52 -30.49
C ALA A 494 6.08 -16.97 -31.96
N LYS A 495 7.20 -16.68 -32.64
CA LYS A 495 7.44 -17.18 -34.00
C LYS A 495 7.52 -18.70 -34.06
N SER A 496 8.18 -19.36 -33.11
CA SER A 496 8.28 -20.83 -33.08
C SER A 496 6.92 -21.48 -32.84
N LYS A 497 6.12 -20.96 -31.89
CA LYS A 497 4.74 -21.41 -31.63
C LYS A 497 3.79 -21.17 -32.81
N SER A 498 3.99 -20.10 -33.59
CA SER A 498 3.17 -19.84 -34.78
C SER A 498 3.46 -20.81 -35.92
N LYS A 499 4.73 -21.22 -36.09
CA LYS A 499 5.13 -22.23 -37.09
C LYS A 499 4.60 -23.62 -36.75
N SER A 500 4.66 -24.01 -35.48
CA SER A 500 4.17 -25.34 -35.06
C SER A 500 2.65 -25.52 -35.13
N LYS A 501 1.88 -24.45 -35.38
CA LYS A 501 0.43 -24.52 -35.63
C LYS A 501 0.07 -24.56 -37.11
N ALA A 502 1.02 -24.24 -37.98
CA ALA A 502 0.82 -24.20 -39.44
C ALA A 502 1.23 -25.51 -40.12
N ASP A 503 2.14 -26.26 -39.49
CA ASP A 503 2.46 -27.67 -39.79
C ASP A 503 1.50 -28.60 -39.04
#